data_AF-A0A1C6BF99-F1
#
_entry.id   AF-A0A1C6BF99-F1
#
_cell.length_a   1.000
_cell.length_b   1.000
_cell.length_c   1.000
_cell.angle_alpha   90.00
_cell.angle_beta   90.00
_cell.angle_gamma   90.00
#
_symmetry.space_group_name_H-M   'P 1'
#
loop_
_entity.id
_entity.type
_entity.pdbx_description
1 polymer ?
#
loop_
_entity_poly.entity_id
_entity_poly.type
_entity_poly.pdbx_seq_one_letter_code
_entity_poly.pdbx_strand_id
1 'polypeptide(L)'
;MPTTYTETPDNFNEIGTFVEKEINGIKKIFYLAQRVIFYDAYSFQRHSHLPDKEIKVLMNYYKIHGTVVFITKCILMELASDRHSLAEEYIAFIKKMAEAEIKVVIFNEEYTYDILLECFSTNERINEYLSWAVRMVKSPVSTITETLKNDEKLTAEVLEGKNLRQSDIYRRFFATVRENKEHADNLGEELIAICVHILSHLPGIVDGKICVLTDDKGAASKIDSAVKRTNVQNRGAKIILFSTPKVVQHMFQEQIEISENEMVNIISQGTSGNIVVMGTTAYDFDINVSISMPSEALVGKIMEPNGINIIF
;
A
#
# COMPACT_ATOMS: atom_id res chain seq x y z
N MET A 1 4.74 28.82 1.85
CA MET A 1 3.57 28.82 0.93
C MET A 1 2.91 27.46 1.07
N PRO A 2 1.58 27.35 1.10
CA PRO A 2 0.94 26.03 1.10
C PRO A 2 1.38 25.32 -0.18
N THR A 3 1.93 24.11 -0.05
CA THR A 3 2.33 23.28 -1.16
C THR A 3 1.06 22.82 -1.87
N THR A 4 0.81 23.33 -3.07
CA THR A 4 -0.29 22.83 -3.89
C THR A 4 0.17 21.49 -4.46
N TYR A 5 -0.43 20.37 -4.06
CA TYR A 5 -0.19 19.10 -4.75
C TYR A 5 -1.03 19.05 -6.03
N THR A 6 -0.51 18.44 -7.09
CA THR A 6 -1.29 18.15 -8.30
C THR A 6 -1.80 16.72 -8.28
N GLU A 7 -3.12 16.56 -8.40
CA GLU A 7 -3.76 15.24 -8.46
C GLU A 7 -3.28 14.37 -9.63
N THR A 8 -2.81 14.98 -10.71
CA THR A 8 -2.23 14.29 -11.86
C THR A 8 -0.91 14.97 -12.20
N PRO A 9 0.21 14.23 -12.24
CA PRO A 9 1.50 14.79 -12.62
C PRO A 9 1.47 15.36 -14.05
N ASP A 10 2.15 16.47 -14.27
CA ASP A 10 2.18 17.17 -15.58
C ASP A 10 2.73 16.25 -16.69
N ASN A 11 3.67 15.37 -16.35
CA ASN A 11 4.28 14.40 -17.24
C ASN A 11 3.66 12.99 -17.15
N PHE A 12 2.40 12.88 -16.74
CA PHE A 12 1.69 11.59 -16.66
C PHE A 12 1.65 10.84 -18.01
N ASN A 13 1.68 11.56 -19.13
CA ASN A 13 1.74 10.98 -20.47
C ASN A 13 2.95 10.04 -20.68
N GLU A 14 4.04 10.24 -19.94
CA GLU A 14 5.24 9.39 -20.03
C GLU A 14 5.04 7.97 -19.49
N ILE A 15 4.07 7.78 -18.59
CA ILE A 15 3.72 6.46 -18.03
C ILE A 15 2.35 5.96 -18.52
N GLY A 16 1.55 6.82 -19.16
CA GLY A 16 0.14 6.55 -19.45
C GLY A 16 -0.14 5.30 -20.29
N THR A 17 0.80 4.88 -21.14
CA THR A 17 0.69 3.63 -21.94
C THR A 17 1.15 2.37 -21.19
N PHE A 18 1.80 2.54 -20.04
CA PHE A 18 2.38 1.46 -19.23
C PHE A 18 1.53 1.12 -18.00
N VAL A 19 0.47 1.89 -17.74
CA VAL A 19 -0.41 1.74 -16.58
C VAL A 19 -1.87 1.58 -17.00
N GLU A 20 -2.64 0.85 -16.21
CA GLU A 20 -4.10 0.84 -16.30
C GLU A 20 -4.68 1.92 -15.37
N LYS A 21 -5.63 2.70 -15.89
CA LYS A 21 -6.28 3.81 -15.15
C LYS A 21 -7.80 3.83 -15.34
N GLU A 22 -8.32 3.05 -16.28
CA GLU A 22 -9.74 3.00 -16.61
C GLU A 22 -10.44 2.00 -15.70
N ILE A 23 -11.53 2.44 -15.04
CA ILE A 23 -12.21 1.66 -14.00
C ILE A 23 -12.58 0.23 -14.43
N ASN A 24 -13.07 0.05 -15.66
CA ASN A 24 -13.44 -1.27 -16.16
C ASN A 24 -12.23 -2.21 -16.33
N GLY A 25 -11.09 -1.66 -16.75
CA GLY A 25 -9.82 -2.38 -16.82
C GLY A 25 -9.33 -2.75 -15.42
N ILE A 26 -9.36 -1.78 -14.49
CA ILE A 26 -8.97 -1.97 -13.09
C ILE A 26 -9.79 -3.07 -12.41
N LYS A 27 -11.12 -3.06 -12.54
CA LYS A 27 -12.00 -4.12 -11.98
C LYS A 27 -11.59 -5.50 -12.48
N LYS A 28 -11.43 -5.65 -13.81
CA LYS A 28 -11.02 -6.92 -14.42
C LYS A 28 -9.67 -7.38 -13.90
N ILE A 29 -8.70 -6.47 -13.81
CA ILE A 29 -7.37 -6.77 -13.26
C ILE A 29 -7.46 -7.20 -11.81
N PHE A 30 -8.16 -6.44 -10.96
CA PHE A 30 -8.30 -6.73 -9.54
C PHE A 30 -8.90 -8.12 -9.29
N TYR A 31 -9.99 -8.48 -9.98
CA TYR A 31 -10.64 -9.78 -9.79
C TYR A 31 -9.78 -10.95 -10.29
N LEU A 32 -9.04 -10.79 -11.39
CA LEU A 32 -8.19 -11.84 -11.96
C LEU A 32 -6.81 -11.97 -11.30
N ALA A 33 -6.33 -10.91 -10.63
CA ALA A 33 -5.02 -10.93 -9.98
C ALA A 33 -4.98 -11.99 -8.87
N GLN A 34 -3.88 -12.75 -8.82
CA GLN A 34 -3.59 -13.64 -7.70
C GLN A 34 -3.19 -12.83 -6.47
N ARG A 35 -2.38 -11.79 -6.68
CA ARG A 35 -1.93 -10.86 -5.65
C ARG A 35 -2.00 -9.43 -6.14
N VAL A 36 -2.45 -8.52 -5.27
CA VAL A 36 -2.47 -7.08 -5.49
C VAL A 36 -1.63 -6.44 -4.39
N ILE A 37 -0.62 -5.69 -4.78
CA ILE A 37 0.27 -5.00 -3.85
C ILE A 37 0.09 -3.49 -3.96
N PHE A 38 -0.35 -2.86 -2.88
CA PHE A 38 -0.40 -1.41 -2.76
C PHE A 38 0.95 -0.91 -2.27
N TYR A 39 1.57 -0.04 -3.05
CA TYR A 39 2.82 0.62 -2.68
C TYR A 39 2.53 1.91 -1.93
N ASP A 40 3.20 2.13 -0.80
CA ASP A 40 3.36 3.48 -0.26
C ASP A 40 4.39 4.29 -1.09
N ALA A 41 4.48 5.59 -0.84
CA ALA A 41 5.42 6.44 -1.56
C ALA A 41 6.88 6.10 -1.19
N TYR A 42 7.16 5.87 0.09
CA TYR A 42 8.53 5.68 0.57
C TYR A 42 9.18 4.40 0.04
N SER A 43 8.51 3.24 0.13
CA SER A 43 9.01 1.99 -0.46
C SER A 43 9.06 2.06 -1.98
N PHE A 44 8.12 2.77 -2.63
CA PHE A 44 8.19 2.97 -4.08
C PHE A 44 9.46 3.72 -4.48
N GLN A 45 9.76 4.83 -3.80
CA GLN A 45 10.97 5.61 -4.03
C GLN A 45 12.22 4.78 -3.73
N ARG A 46 12.24 3.99 -2.65
CA ARG A 46 13.39 3.13 -2.35
C ARG A 46 13.64 2.14 -3.48
N HIS A 47 12.60 1.41 -3.91
CA HIS A 47 12.73 0.40 -4.95
C HIS A 47 13.05 0.98 -6.33
N SER A 48 12.60 2.18 -6.66
CA SER A 48 12.92 2.82 -7.95
C SER A 48 14.40 3.18 -8.10
N HIS A 49 15.10 3.37 -6.98
CA HIS A 49 16.53 3.68 -6.95
C HIS A 49 17.44 2.44 -6.86
N LEU A 50 16.87 1.24 -6.86
CA LEU A 50 17.65 0.01 -6.93
C LEU A 50 18.37 -0.11 -8.27
N PRO A 51 19.56 -0.74 -8.31
CA PRO A 51 20.19 -1.07 -9.58
C PRO A 51 19.36 -2.08 -10.38
N ASP A 52 19.57 -2.11 -11.70
CA ASP A 52 18.79 -2.95 -12.62
C ASP A 52 18.81 -4.44 -12.28
N LYS A 53 19.91 -4.92 -11.68
CA LYS A 53 20.07 -6.31 -11.29
C LYS A 53 19.07 -6.67 -10.18
N GLU A 54 19.00 -5.86 -9.13
CA GLU A 54 18.08 -6.02 -8.00
C GLU A 54 16.62 -5.78 -8.42
N ILE A 55 16.36 -4.79 -9.30
CA ILE A 55 15.02 -4.58 -9.87
C ILE A 55 14.53 -5.85 -10.56
N LYS A 56 15.38 -6.52 -11.37
CA LYS A 56 15.00 -7.77 -12.06
C LYS A 56 14.62 -8.88 -11.07
N VAL A 57 15.30 -8.97 -9.93
CA VAL A 57 14.97 -9.94 -8.87
C VAL A 57 13.58 -9.63 -8.29
N LEU A 58 13.30 -8.37 -7.97
CA LEU A 58 11.96 -7.94 -7.51
C LEU A 58 10.87 -8.27 -8.55
N MET A 59 11.14 -8.00 -9.82
CA MET A 59 10.18 -8.28 -10.90
C MET A 59 9.93 -9.77 -11.09
N ASN A 60 10.98 -10.60 -11.01
CA ASN A 60 10.82 -12.05 -11.07
C ASN A 60 9.90 -12.57 -9.95
N TYR A 61 10.11 -12.09 -8.72
CA TYR A 61 9.24 -12.41 -7.60
C TYR A 61 7.79 -11.96 -7.84
N TYR A 62 7.57 -10.74 -8.33
CA TYR A 62 6.21 -10.28 -8.63
C TYR A 62 5.54 -11.12 -9.73
N LYS A 63 6.29 -11.50 -10.76
CA LYS A 63 5.79 -12.34 -11.87
C LYS A 63 5.39 -13.73 -11.40
N ILE A 64 6.25 -14.41 -10.62
CA ILE A 64 5.99 -15.77 -10.09
C ILE A 64 4.69 -15.82 -9.29
N HIS A 65 4.40 -14.74 -8.56
CA HIS A 65 3.20 -14.63 -7.71
C HIS A 65 1.98 -14.01 -8.41
N GLY A 66 2.04 -13.78 -9.74
CA GLY A 66 0.95 -13.13 -10.47
C GLY A 66 0.55 -11.78 -9.87
N THR A 67 1.54 -11.02 -9.40
CA THR A 67 1.36 -9.77 -8.66
C THR A 67 1.00 -8.63 -9.60
N VAL A 68 0.02 -7.84 -9.19
CA VAL A 68 -0.31 -6.55 -9.82
C VAL A 68 0.02 -5.44 -8.83
N VAL A 69 0.67 -4.39 -9.31
CA VAL A 69 1.07 -3.23 -8.51
C VAL A 69 -0.01 -2.15 -8.59
N PHE A 70 -0.51 -1.71 -7.44
CA PHE A 70 -1.46 -0.61 -7.31
C PHE A 70 -0.75 0.58 -6.68
N ILE A 71 -0.81 1.73 -7.35
CA ILE A 71 -0.34 3.02 -6.85
C ILE A 71 -1.57 3.89 -6.70
N THR A 72 -1.92 4.29 -5.48
CA THR A 72 -3.12 5.12 -5.28
C THR A 72 -2.88 6.54 -5.78
N LYS A 73 -3.96 7.28 -6.05
CA LYS A 73 -3.85 8.66 -6.52
C LYS A 73 -3.10 9.55 -5.52
N CYS A 74 -3.36 9.39 -4.22
CA CYS A 74 -2.63 10.13 -3.18
C CYS A 74 -1.14 9.80 -3.17
N ILE A 75 -0.75 8.54 -3.36
CA ILE A 75 0.67 8.17 -3.50
C ILE A 75 1.28 8.77 -4.78
N LEU A 76 0.55 8.77 -5.89
CA LEU A 76 1.00 9.41 -7.12
C LEU A 76 1.25 10.92 -6.93
N MET A 77 0.38 11.60 -6.17
CA MET A 77 0.56 13.00 -5.77
C MET A 77 1.83 13.20 -4.93
N GLU A 78 2.07 12.31 -3.97
CA GLU A 78 3.27 12.35 -3.13
C GLU A 78 4.56 12.14 -3.93
N LEU A 79 4.54 11.20 -4.89
CA LEU A 79 5.67 10.94 -5.79
C LEU A 79 5.98 12.11 -6.72
N ALA A 80 4.97 12.88 -7.14
CA ALA A 80 5.16 14.11 -7.91
C ALA A 80 5.65 15.29 -7.05
N SER A 81 5.32 15.26 -5.74
CA SER A 81 5.72 16.28 -4.77
C SER A 81 5.33 17.70 -5.24
N ASP A 82 6.05 18.70 -4.74
CA ASP A 82 6.10 20.10 -5.16
C ASP A 82 6.60 20.34 -6.59
N ARG A 83 7.17 19.32 -7.25
CA ARG A 83 7.63 19.42 -8.65
C ARG A 83 6.49 19.27 -9.66
N HIS A 84 5.32 18.81 -9.19
CA HIS A 84 4.16 18.51 -10.04
C HIS A 84 4.42 17.48 -11.15
N SER A 85 5.58 16.83 -11.14
CA SER A 85 6.06 15.91 -12.16
C SER A 85 6.78 14.74 -11.50
N LEU A 86 6.63 13.55 -12.08
CA LEU A 86 7.33 12.36 -11.62
C LEU A 86 8.81 12.44 -11.99
N ALA A 87 9.69 12.02 -11.07
CA ALA A 87 11.11 11.88 -11.34
C ALA A 87 11.37 10.78 -12.39
N GLU A 88 12.48 10.90 -13.13
CA GLU A 88 12.84 9.96 -14.21
C GLU A 88 12.98 8.52 -13.69
N GLU A 89 13.49 8.35 -12.48
CA GLU A 89 13.68 7.06 -11.81
C GLU A 89 12.34 6.37 -11.55
N TYR A 90 11.30 7.12 -11.17
CA TYR A 90 9.95 6.60 -10.93
C TYR A 90 9.30 6.14 -12.23
N ILE A 91 9.44 6.95 -13.29
CA ILE A 91 8.96 6.63 -14.64
C ILE A 91 9.67 5.38 -15.17
N ALA A 92 11.00 5.32 -15.03
CA ALA A 92 11.80 4.19 -15.44
C ALA A 92 11.40 2.91 -14.69
N PHE A 93 11.11 3.00 -13.39
CA PHE A 93 10.66 1.87 -12.59
C PHE A 93 9.30 1.33 -13.05
N ILE A 94 8.33 2.21 -13.36
CA ILE A 94 7.02 1.82 -13.93
C ILE A 94 7.20 1.13 -15.30
N LYS A 95 8.05 1.70 -16.16
CA LYS A 95 8.34 1.11 -17.48
C LYS A 95 8.97 -0.28 -17.34
N LYS A 96 9.94 -0.46 -16.44
CA LYS A 96 10.55 -1.77 -16.15
C LYS A 96 9.54 -2.80 -15.62
N MET A 97 8.58 -2.39 -14.79
CA MET A 97 7.48 -3.27 -14.37
C MET A 97 6.64 -3.73 -15.57
N ALA A 98 6.23 -2.80 -16.44
CA ALA A 98 5.46 -3.13 -17.62
C ALA A 98 6.22 -4.02 -18.61
N GLU A 99 7.52 -3.75 -18.85
CA GLU A 99 8.41 -4.58 -19.67
C GLU A 99 8.58 -5.99 -19.12
N ALA A 100 8.53 -6.16 -17.79
CA ALA A 100 8.54 -7.45 -17.12
C ALA A 100 7.16 -8.15 -17.10
N GLU A 101 6.15 -7.60 -17.79
CA GLU A 101 4.77 -8.05 -17.84
C GLU A 101 4.02 -7.95 -16.50
N ILE A 102 4.49 -7.10 -15.59
CA ILE A 102 3.82 -6.77 -14.34
C ILE A 102 2.88 -5.61 -14.60
N LYS A 103 1.59 -5.85 -14.39
CA LYS A 103 0.59 -4.79 -14.53
C LYS A 103 0.74 -3.77 -13.41
N VAL A 104 0.77 -2.50 -13.80
CA VAL A 104 0.75 -1.36 -12.89
C VAL A 104 -0.60 -0.65 -13.04
N VAL A 105 -1.24 -0.34 -11.93
CA VAL A 105 -2.54 0.32 -11.87
C VAL A 105 -2.40 1.66 -11.14
N ILE A 106 -2.90 2.72 -11.76
CA ILE A 106 -3.14 3.99 -11.07
C ILE A 106 -4.54 3.93 -10.50
N PHE A 107 -4.62 3.79 -9.18
CA PHE A 107 -5.86 3.51 -8.46
C PHE A 107 -6.41 4.78 -7.81
N ASN A 108 -7.42 5.39 -8.43
CA ASN A 108 -8.21 6.40 -7.73
C ASN A 108 -8.94 5.73 -6.57
N GLU A 109 -8.76 6.22 -5.34
CA GLU A 109 -9.29 5.58 -4.14
C GLU A 109 -10.83 5.46 -4.18
N GLU A 110 -11.50 6.38 -4.88
CA GLU A 110 -12.92 6.34 -5.20
C GLU A 110 -13.37 5.05 -5.88
N TYR A 111 -12.51 4.45 -6.72
CA TYR A 111 -12.80 3.21 -7.45
C TYR A 111 -13.03 2.01 -6.52
N THR A 112 -12.70 2.14 -5.24
CA THR A 112 -13.13 1.18 -4.22
C THR A 112 -14.65 1.01 -4.24
N TYR A 113 -15.42 2.09 -4.43
CA TYR A 113 -16.88 2.02 -4.58
C TYR A 113 -17.28 1.18 -5.79
N ASP A 114 -16.68 1.44 -6.95
CA ASP A 114 -17.00 0.76 -8.21
C ASP A 114 -16.66 -0.73 -8.17
N ILE A 115 -15.58 -1.11 -7.46
CA ILE A 115 -15.26 -2.52 -7.23
C ILE A 115 -16.35 -3.16 -6.35
N LEU A 116 -16.74 -2.50 -5.24
CA LEU A 116 -17.78 -3.01 -4.33
C LEU A 116 -19.16 -3.12 -5.00
N LEU A 117 -19.46 -2.24 -5.94
CA LEU A 117 -20.74 -2.22 -6.66
C LEU A 117 -20.96 -3.51 -7.48
N GLU A 118 -19.91 -4.21 -7.89
CA GLU A 118 -20.02 -5.52 -8.56
C GLU A 118 -20.46 -6.64 -7.60
N CYS A 119 -20.29 -6.46 -6.29
CA CYS A 119 -20.55 -7.49 -5.28
C CYS A 119 -21.75 -7.19 -4.38
N PHE A 120 -22.13 -5.91 -4.23
CA PHE A 120 -23.18 -5.48 -3.30
C PHE A 120 -24.31 -4.76 -4.03
N SER A 121 -25.55 -5.07 -3.63
CA SER A 121 -26.75 -4.59 -4.31
C SER A 121 -27.27 -3.23 -3.83
N THR A 122 -26.73 -2.67 -2.74
CA THR A 122 -27.20 -1.40 -2.16
C THR A 122 -26.05 -0.46 -1.82
N ASN A 123 -26.23 0.82 -2.13
CA ASN A 123 -25.28 1.88 -1.76
C ASN A 123 -25.11 1.96 -0.25
N GLU A 124 -26.20 1.74 0.51
CA GLU A 124 -26.17 1.75 1.97
C GLU A 124 -25.14 0.76 2.53
N ARG A 125 -25.14 -0.48 2.02
CA ARG A 125 -24.17 -1.48 2.44
C ARG A 125 -22.74 -1.13 2.05
N ILE A 126 -22.54 -0.59 0.85
CA ILE A 126 -21.20 -0.16 0.38
C ILE A 126 -20.68 0.97 1.26
N ASN A 127 -21.51 1.97 1.53
CA ASN A 127 -21.12 3.14 2.33
C ASN A 127 -20.93 2.81 3.82
N GLU A 128 -21.62 1.79 4.37
CA GLU A 128 -21.30 1.25 5.70
C GLU A 128 -19.84 0.80 5.81
N TYR A 129 -19.28 0.18 4.76
CA TYR A 129 -17.87 -0.23 4.76
C TYR A 129 -16.94 0.98 4.79
N LEU A 130 -17.25 2.06 4.06
CA LEU A 130 -16.48 3.30 4.14
C LEU A 130 -16.53 3.89 5.55
N SER A 131 -17.73 4.08 6.10
CA SER A 131 -17.90 4.65 7.44
C SER A 131 -17.12 3.84 8.48
N TRP A 132 -17.21 2.52 8.38
CA TRP A 132 -16.50 1.63 9.29
C TRP A 132 -14.98 1.71 9.12
N ALA A 133 -14.46 1.63 7.90
CA ALA A 133 -13.03 1.71 7.62
C ALA A 133 -12.43 3.03 8.10
N VAL A 134 -13.09 4.16 7.82
CA VAL A 134 -12.62 5.49 8.26
C VAL A 134 -12.60 5.58 9.78
N ARG A 135 -13.63 5.07 10.49
CA ARG A 135 -13.64 5.03 11.96
C ARG A 135 -12.50 4.19 12.54
N MET A 136 -12.10 3.11 11.87
CA MET A 136 -11.03 2.22 12.33
C MET A 136 -9.63 2.80 12.09
N VAL A 137 -9.43 3.45 10.95
CA VAL A 137 -8.11 3.94 10.49
C VAL A 137 -7.77 5.34 11.01
N LYS A 138 -8.76 6.23 11.13
CA LYS A 138 -8.48 7.64 11.44
C LYS A 138 -7.72 7.82 12.75
N SER A 139 -6.74 8.71 12.73
CA SER A 139 -5.97 9.09 13.92
C SER A 139 -6.58 10.34 14.58
N PRO A 140 -6.43 10.56 15.90
CA PRO A 140 -6.94 11.75 16.59
C PRO A 140 -6.45 13.08 15.97
N VAL A 141 -5.25 13.05 15.39
CA VAL A 141 -4.64 14.14 14.63
C VAL A 141 -4.23 13.56 13.28
N SER A 142 -4.93 13.93 12.23
CA SER A 142 -4.68 13.52 10.85
C SER A 142 -5.44 14.44 9.90
N THR A 143 -5.01 14.50 8.65
CA THR A 143 -5.68 15.24 7.56
C THR A 143 -7.13 14.80 7.43
N ILE A 144 -7.41 13.48 7.50
CA ILE A 144 -8.78 12.94 7.51
C ILE A 144 -9.61 13.54 8.66
N THR A 145 -9.07 13.55 9.88
CA THR A 145 -9.80 14.04 11.05
C THR A 145 -10.05 15.55 10.96
N GLU A 146 -9.09 16.35 10.49
CA GLU A 146 -9.28 17.79 10.32
C GLU A 146 -10.25 18.11 9.17
N THR A 147 -10.16 17.42 8.04
CA THR A 147 -11.12 17.55 6.93
C THR A 147 -12.55 17.26 7.40
N LEU A 148 -12.76 16.16 8.13
CA LEU A 148 -14.09 15.80 8.62
C LEU A 148 -14.62 16.82 9.64
N LYS A 149 -13.78 17.33 10.56
CA LYS A 149 -14.19 18.40 11.49
C LYS A 149 -14.69 19.65 10.77
N ASN A 150 -14.13 19.95 9.59
CA ASN A 150 -14.47 21.13 8.81
C ASN A 150 -15.60 20.92 7.78
N ASP A 151 -16.07 19.68 7.60
CA ASP A 151 -17.19 19.33 6.72
C ASP A 151 -18.27 18.55 7.49
N GLU A 152 -19.29 19.27 7.97
CA GLU A 152 -20.41 18.70 8.73
C GLU A 152 -21.16 17.61 7.95
N LYS A 153 -21.28 17.76 6.62
CA LYS A 153 -22.01 16.80 5.79
C LYS A 153 -21.22 15.50 5.67
N LEU A 154 -19.93 15.57 5.34
CA LEU A 154 -19.06 14.39 5.30
C LEU A 154 -18.91 13.74 6.67
N THR A 155 -18.88 14.52 7.76
CA THR A 155 -18.90 13.96 9.12
C THR A 155 -20.17 13.15 9.39
N ALA A 156 -21.35 13.69 9.08
CA ALA A 156 -22.60 12.97 9.26
C ALA A 156 -22.63 11.67 8.44
N GLU A 157 -22.13 11.70 7.21
CA GLU A 157 -22.15 10.54 6.31
C GLU A 157 -21.09 9.49 6.65
N VAL A 158 -19.83 9.91 6.81
CA VAL A 158 -18.69 9.01 6.98
C VAL A 158 -18.48 8.63 8.45
N LEU A 159 -18.59 9.57 9.40
CA LEU A 159 -18.35 9.27 10.82
C LEU A 159 -19.60 8.89 11.58
N GLU A 160 -20.77 9.45 11.27
CA GLU A 160 -22.01 9.11 11.99
C GLU A 160 -22.82 8.02 11.29
N GLY A 161 -22.58 7.78 9.99
CA GLY A 161 -23.27 6.76 9.21
C GLY A 161 -24.69 7.18 8.81
N LYS A 162 -24.93 8.48 8.64
CA LYS A 162 -26.23 9.03 8.21
C LYS A 162 -26.29 9.15 6.69
N ASN A 163 -27.50 9.10 6.12
CA ASN A 163 -27.74 9.35 4.69
C ASN A 163 -26.94 8.44 3.71
N LEU A 164 -26.66 7.20 4.10
CA LEU A 164 -25.80 6.25 3.38
C LEU A 164 -26.34 5.75 2.02
N ARG A 165 -27.47 6.25 1.54
CA ARG A 165 -28.05 5.82 0.24
C ARG A 165 -27.43 6.51 -0.96
N GLN A 166 -26.62 7.55 -0.75
CA GLN A 166 -25.98 8.32 -1.82
C GLN A 166 -24.86 7.51 -2.48
N SER A 167 -24.75 7.55 -3.81
CA SER A 167 -23.73 6.82 -4.56
C SER A 167 -22.39 7.55 -4.67
N ASP A 168 -22.32 8.81 -4.23
CA ASP A 168 -21.16 9.70 -4.45
C ASP A 168 -20.34 9.95 -3.17
N ILE A 169 -20.67 9.29 -2.05
CA ILE A 169 -20.00 9.52 -0.74
C ILE A 169 -18.50 9.23 -0.85
N TYR A 170 -18.10 8.13 -1.49
CA TYR A 170 -16.69 7.79 -1.73
C TYR A 170 -15.99 8.92 -2.50
N ARG A 171 -16.61 9.39 -3.60
CA ARG A 171 -16.04 10.46 -4.42
C ARG A 171 -15.83 11.74 -3.64
N ARG A 172 -16.83 12.18 -2.89
CA ARG A 172 -16.72 13.39 -2.07
C ARG A 172 -15.69 13.22 -0.96
N PHE A 173 -15.72 12.11 -0.24
CA PHE A 173 -14.76 11.85 0.84
C PHE A 173 -13.31 11.87 0.36
N PHE A 174 -12.96 11.04 -0.63
CA PHE A 174 -11.58 10.93 -1.10
C PHE A 174 -11.08 12.22 -1.76
N ALA A 175 -11.90 12.88 -2.59
CA ALA A 175 -11.53 14.15 -3.21
C ALA A 175 -11.28 15.24 -2.17
N THR A 176 -12.22 15.47 -1.24
CA THR A 176 -12.10 16.52 -0.23
C THR A 176 -10.93 16.26 0.73
N VAL A 177 -10.65 15.00 1.06
CA VAL A 177 -9.50 14.66 1.90
C VAL A 177 -8.18 14.89 1.16
N ARG A 178 -8.06 14.49 -0.12
CA ARG A 178 -6.85 14.73 -0.92
C ARG A 178 -6.59 16.22 -1.19
N GLU A 179 -7.63 17.04 -1.34
CA GLU A 179 -7.50 18.50 -1.47
C GLU A 179 -6.83 19.14 -0.25
N ASN A 180 -6.93 18.51 0.93
CA ASN A 180 -6.32 18.96 2.17
C ASN A 180 -4.97 18.29 2.47
N LYS A 181 -4.38 17.54 1.53
CA LYS A 181 -3.06 16.90 1.71
C LYS A 181 -2.01 17.92 2.15
N GLU A 182 -1.35 17.63 3.26
CA GLU A 182 -0.25 18.44 3.78
C GLU A 182 1.11 17.78 3.51
N HIS A 183 2.18 18.59 3.52
CA HIS A 183 3.53 18.08 3.37
C HIS A 183 3.93 17.23 4.59
N ALA A 184 4.46 16.03 4.34
CA ALA A 184 4.88 15.08 5.37
C ALA A 184 3.78 14.62 6.34
N ASP A 185 2.50 14.77 5.96
CA ASP A 185 1.42 14.02 6.61
C ASP A 185 1.46 12.52 6.18
N ASN A 186 0.66 11.70 6.85
CA ASN A 186 0.53 10.25 6.55
C ASN A 186 -0.75 9.94 5.76
N LEU A 187 -1.21 10.88 4.92
CA LEU A 187 -2.51 10.73 4.28
C LEU A 187 -2.51 9.58 3.27
N GLY A 188 -1.47 9.44 2.46
CA GLY A 188 -1.36 8.36 1.47
C GLY A 188 -1.53 6.98 2.11
N GLU A 189 -0.87 6.75 3.24
CA GLU A 189 -0.94 5.48 3.96
C GLU A 189 -2.28 5.26 4.65
N GLU A 190 -2.91 6.32 5.18
CA GLU A 190 -4.26 6.24 5.73
C GLU A 190 -5.30 5.91 4.65
N LEU A 191 -5.17 6.49 3.46
CA LEU A 191 -6.06 6.19 2.33
C LEU A 191 -5.84 4.78 1.78
N ILE A 192 -4.59 4.31 1.69
CA ILE A 192 -4.29 2.89 1.40
C ILE A 192 -4.97 2.01 2.44
N ALA A 193 -4.78 2.28 3.73
CA ALA A 193 -5.33 1.50 4.82
C ALA A 193 -6.86 1.39 4.74
N ILE A 194 -7.55 2.50 4.44
CA ILE A 194 -9.00 2.51 4.20
C ILE A 194 -9.37 1.62 3.01
N CYS A 195 -8.70 1.79 1.86
CA CYS A 195 -9.00 1.03 0.65
C CYS A 195 -8.79 -0.48 0.87
N VAL A 196 -7.64 -0.90 1.38
CA VAL A 196 -7.35 -2.33 1.60
C VAL A 196 -8.24 -2.94 2.68
N HIS A 197 -8.60 -2.18 3.70
CA HIS A 197 -9.54 -2.63 4.71
C HIS A 197 -10.91 -2.91 4.09
N ILE A 198 -11.45 -1.99 3.28
CA ILE A 198 -12.73 -2.19 2.58
C ILE A 198 -12.64 -3.38 1.62
N LEU A 199 -11.63 -3.40 0.74
CA LEU A 199 -11.45 -4.43 -0.29
C LEU A 199 -11.26 -5.84 0.32
N SER A 200 -10.68 -5.95 1.52
CA SER A 200 -10.54 -7.25 2.20
C SER A 200 -11.87 -7.90 2.57
N HIS A 201 -12.97 -7.15 2.60
CA HIS A 201 -14.31 -7.67 2.92
C HIS A 201 -15.12 -8.06 1.68
N LEU A 202 -14.54 -7.96 0.48
CA LEU A 202 -15.18 -8.44 -0.72
C LEU A 202 -15.36 -9.97 -0.68
N PRO A 203 -16.56 -10.48 -1.01
CA PRO A 203 -16.80 -11.91 -1.09
C PRO A 203 -15.82 -12.60 -2.06
N GLY A 204 -15.26 -13.74 -1.64
CA GLY A 204 -14.38 -14.55 -2.49
C GLY A 204 -12.92 -14.07 -2.57
N ILE A 205 -12.55 -13.00 -1.86
CA ILE A 205 -11.12 -12.67 -1.67
C ILE A 205 -10.48 -13.69 -0.72
N VAL A 206 -9.35 -14.24 -1.15
CA VAL A 206 -8.56 -15.19 -0.36
C VAL A 206 -7.50 -14.47 0.47
N ASP A 207 -7.12 -15.08 1.59
CA ASP A 207 -6.02 -14.61 2.43
C ASP A 207 -4.74 -14.43 1.61
N GLY A 208 -4.09 -13.28 1.78
CA GLY A 208 -2.85 -12.95 1.08
C GLY A 208 -3.00 -12.40 -0.33
N LYS A 209 -4.23 -12.32 -0.87
CA LYS A 209 -4.45 -11.62 -2.15
C LYS A 209 -4.12 -10.14 -2.05
N ILE A 210 -4.53 -9.47 -0.96
CA ILE A 210 -4.28 -8.04 -0.76
C ILE A 210 -3.02 -7.88 0.07
N CYS A 211 -2.08 -7.12 -0.46
CA CYS A 211 -0.81 -6.81 0.19
C CYS A 211 -0.58 -5.30 0.21
N VAL A 212 0.12 -4.83 1.24
CA VAL A 212 0.65 -3.46 1.29
C VAL A 212 2.15 -3.56 1.49
N LEU A 213 2.91 -2.87 0.65
CA LEU A 213 4.34 -2.71 0.80
C LEU A 213 4.62 -1.31 1.34
N THR A 214 5.19 -1.28 2.53
CA THR A 214 5.56 -0.07 3.23
C THR A 214 6.77 -0.34 4.12
N ASP A 215 7.71 0.57 4.15
CA ASP A 215 8.83 0.56 5.11
C ASP A 215 8.55 1.48 6.30
N ASP A 216 7.39 2.16 6.32
CA ASP A 216 6.94 2.95 7.46
C ASP A 216 6.22 2.07 8.49
N LYS A 217 6.80 2.02 9.70
CA LYS A 217 6.23 1.34 10.86
C LYS A 217 4.91 1.97 11.32
N GLY A 218 4.76 3.29 11.14
CA GLY A 218 3.54 4.02 11.44
C GLY A 218 2.38 3.51 10.59
N ALA A 219 2.57 3.52 9.27
CA ALA A 219 1.63 2.98 8.28
C ALA A 219 1.27 1.51 8.55
N ALA A 220 2.26 0.65 8.75
CA ALA A 220 2.03 -0.76 9.05
C ALA A 220 1.20 -0.98 10.33
N SER A 221 1.52 -0.24 11.39
CA SER A 221 0.80 -0.30 12.66
C SER A 221 -0.67 0.13 12.52
N LYS A 222 -0.97 1.14 11.68
CA LYS A 222 -2.34 1.57 11.40
C LYS A 222 -3.16 0.48 10.71
N ILE A 223 -2.60 -0.15 9.67
CA ILE A 223 -3.29 -1.21 8.93
C ILE A 223 -3.51 -2.44 9.83
N ASP A 224 -2.46 -2.87 10.55
CA ASP A 224 -2.55 -4.00 11.49
C ASP A 224 -3.57 -3.72 12.61
N SER A 225 -3.60 -2.50 13.15
CA SER A 225 -4.59 -2.08 14.15
C SER A 225 -6.01 -2.12 13.59
N ALA A 226 -6.23 -1.65 12.36
CA ALA A 226 -7.54 -1.66 11.72
C ALA A 226 -8.06 -3.10 11.55
N VAL A 227 -7.20 -4.05 11.17
CA VAL A 227 -7.55 -5.47 11.05
C VAL A 227 -7.79 -6.13 12.42
N LYS A 228 -6.95 -5.83 13.42
CA LYS A 228 -7.05 -6.43 14.77
C LYS A 228 -8.28 -5.97 15.54
N ARG A 229 -8.69 -4.70 15.40
CA ARG A 229 -9.90 -4.13 16.02
C ARG A 229 -11.20 -4.74 15.49
N THR A 230 -11.15 -5.39 14.33
CA THR A 230 -12.28 -6.14 13.79
C THR A 230 -12.48 -7.46 14.53
N ASN A 231 -13.68 -7.69 15.04
CA ASN A 231 -14.10 -8.96 15.62
C ASN A 231 -13.80 -10.11 14.66
N VAL A 232 -13.30 -11.24 15.18
CA VAL A 232 -12.86 -12.38 14.35
C VAL A 232 -13.92 -12.85 13.36
N GLN A 233 -15.20 -12.83 13.75
CA GLN A 233 -16.35 -13.22 12.91
C GLN A 233 -16.63 -12.26 11.75
N ASN A 234 -16.13 -11.03 11.82
CA ASN A 234 -16.31 -9.98 10.82
C ASN A 234 -15.00 -9.62 10.10
N ARG A 235 -13.93 -10.39 10.31
CA ARG A 235 -12.64 -10.12 9.64
C ARG A 235 -12.76 -10.46 8.16
N GLY A 236 -12.40 -9.50 7.32
CA GLY A 236 -12.10 -9.73 5.92
C GLY A 236 -10.87 -10.62 5.74
N ALA A 237 -10.55 -10.89 4.47
CA ALA A 237 -9.37 -11.65 4.10
C ALA A 237 -8.09 -11.04 4.70
N LYS A 238 -7.16 -11.90 5.10
CA LYS A 238 -5.90 -11.47 5.71
C LYS A 238 -5.09 -10.62 4.72
N ILE A 239 -4.85 -9.37 5.11
CA ILE A 239 -3.97 -8.44 4.41
C ILE A 239 -2.53 -8.75 4.80
N ILE A 240 -1.62 -8.90 3.83
CA ILE A 240 -0.19 -9.09 4.10
C ILE A 240 0.51 -7.74 4.07
N LEU A 241 1.13 -7.37 5.20
CA LEU A 241 2.05 -6.25 5.25
C LEU A 241 3.46 -6.74 4.90
N PHE A 242 4.07 -6.09 3.92
CA PHE A 242 5.45 -6.27 3.53
C PHE A 242 6.24 -5.01 3.88
N SER A 243 7.38 -5.22 4.53
CA SER A 243 8.52 -4.31 4.46
C SER A 243 9.52 -4.84 3.43
N THR A 244 10.45 -4.01 2.98
CA THR A 244 11.52 -4.43 2.07
C THR A 244 12.32 -5.63 2.63
N PRO A 245 12.75 -5.64 3.91
CA PRO A 245 13.37 -6.82 4.51
C PRO A 245 12.49 -8.08 4.49
N LYS A 246 11.19 -7.93 4.74
CA LYS A 246 10.27 -9.07 4.73
C LYS A 246 10.06 -9.65 3.33
N VAL A 247 10.04 -8.81 2.29
CA VAL A 247 10.01 -9.26 0.90
C VAL A 247 11.25 -10.11 0.59
N VAL A 248 12.44 -9.63 0.99
CA VAL A 248 13.69 -10.35 0.78
C VAL A 248 13.73 -11.67 1.55
N GLN A 249 13.22 -11.70 2.78
CA GLN A 249 13.06 -12.96 3.53
C GLN A 249 12.15 -13.95 2.79
N HIS A 250 11.00 -13.50 2.27
CA HIS A 250 10.09 -14.34 1.49
C HIS A 250 10.77 -14.89 0.23
N MET A 251 11.48 -14.04 -0.52
CA MET A 251 12.22 -14.46 -1.71
C MET A 251 13.22 -15.59 -1.40
N PHE A 252 13.98 -15.43 -0.32
CA PHE A 252 14.94 -16.44 0.11
C PHE A 252 14.25 -17.76 0.53
N GLN A 253 13.20 -17.66 1.36
CA GLN A 253 12.45 -18.83 1.85
C GLN A 253 11.76 -19.61 0.73
N GLU A 254 11.30 -18.92 -0.31
CA GLU A 254 10.66 -19.50 -1.49
C GLU A 254 11.66 -19.94 -2.57
N GLN A 255 12.96 -19.88 -2.27
CA GLN A 255 14.04 -20.30 -3.17
C GLN A 255 14.05 -19.53 -4.50
N ILE A 256 13.64 -18.25 -4.48
CA ILE A 256 13.86 -17.34 -5.60
C ILE A 256 15.37 -17.17 -5.77
N GLU A 257 15.85 -17.19 -7.01
CA GLU A 257 17.26 -16.98 -7.32
C GLU A 257 17.67 -15.55 -6.93
N ILE A 258 18.36 -15.42 -5.79
CA ILE A 258 18.88 -14.18 -5.24
C ILE A 258 20.19 -14.46 -4.51
N SER A 259 21.22 -13.67 -4.80
CA SER A 259 22.51 -13.74 -4.11
C SER A 259 22.51 -12.92 -2.83
N GLU A 260 23.38 -13.28 -1.88
CA GLU A 260 23.58 -12.54 -0.62
C GLU A 260 23.82 -11.03 -0.87
N ASN A 261 24.65 -10.69 -1.86
CA ASN A 261 24.91 -9.30 -2.22
C ASN A 261 23.65 -8.57 -2.71
N GLU A 262 22.80 -9.22 -3.52
CA GLU A 262 21.52 -8.63 -3.96
C GLU A 262 20.57 -8.44 -2.78
N MET A 263 20.52 -9.39 -1.84
CA MET A 263 19.74 -9.24 -0.61
C MET A 263 20.19 -8.02 0.20
N VAL A 264 21.50 -7.86 0.40
CA VAL A 264 22.08 -6.71 1.12
C VAL A 264 21.75 -5.42 0.39
N ASN A 265 21.93 -5.36 -0.93
CA ASN A 265 21.64 -4.18 -1.74
C ASN A 265 20.17 -3.77 -1.66
N ILE A 266 19.24 -4.72 -1.75
CA ILE A 266 17.80 -4.45 -1.67
C ILE A 266 17.42 -3.92 -0.29
N ILE A 267 17.85 -4.59 0.78
CA ILE A 267 17.50 -4.22 2.15
C ILE A 267 18.11 -2.88 2.55
N SER A 268 19.33 -2.60 2.13
CA SER A 268 20.07 -1.39 2.53
C SER A 268 19.63 -0.14 1.77
N GLN A 269 18.98 -0.28 0.62
CA GLN A 269 18.59 0.82 -0.25
C GLN A 269 17.79 1.91 0.48
N GLY A 270 18.29 3.15 0.50
CA GLY A 270 17.62 4.29 1.13
C GLY A 270 17.75 4.36 2.66
N THR A 271 18.55 3.49 3.28
CA THR A 271 18.81 3.47 4.72
C THR A 271 20.29 3.73 5.00
N SER A 272 20.58 4.60 5.97
CA SER A 272 21.93 4.80 6.50
C SER A 272 22.03 4.21 7.90
N GLY A 273 22.89 3.20 8.08
CA GLY A 273 23.10 2.51 9.35
C GLY A 273 22.26 1.24 9.51
N ASN A 274 21.83 0.97 10.75
CA ASN A 274 21.15 -0.28 11.06
C ASN A 274 19.73 -0.32 10.49
N ILE A 275 19.35 -1.49 9.99
CA ILE A 275 18.00 -1.84 9.62
C ILE A 275 17.24 -2.26 10.87
N VAL A 276 16.04 -1.73 11.04
CA VAL A 276 15.21 -2.03 12.21
C VAL A 276 13.96 -2.78 11.80
N VAL A 277 13.87 -4.06 12.15
CA VAL A 277 12.71 -4.93 11.86
C VAL A 277 11.99 -5.34 13.15
N MET A 278 10.73 -5.70 13.04
CA MET A 278 9.93 -6.39 14.05
C MET A 278 9.90 -7.87 13.69
N GLY A 279 10.23 -8.74 14.64
CA GLY A 279 10.34 -10.16 14.35
C GLY A 279 10.65 -11.02 15.56
N THR A 280 11.03 -12.25 15.29
CA THR A 280 11.42 -13.26 16.29
C THR A 280 12.68 -13.98 15.82
N THR A 281 13.53 -14.39 16.73
CA THR A 281 14.69 -15.26 16.49
C THR A 281 14.45 -16.62 17.16
N ALA A 282 15.27 -17.64 16.85
CA ALA A 282 15.10 -19.01 17.31
C ALA A 282 14.91 -19.20 18.83
N TYR A 283 15.39 -18.25 19.64
CA TYR A 283 15.36 -18.33 21.11
C TYR A 283 14.42 -17.30 21.75
N ASP A 284 13.69 -16.53 20.94
CA ASP A 284 12.73 -15.57 21.45
C ASP A 284 11.41 -16.27 21.82
N PHE A 285 10.95 -16.04 23.05
CA PHE A 285 9.62 -16.46 23.49
C PHE A 285 8.53 -15.45 23.11
N ASP A 286 8.92 -14.21 22.81
CA ASP A 286 8.04 -13.08 22.49
C ASP A 286 8.47 -12.36 21.20
N ILE A 287 7.53 -11.64 20.58
CA ILE A 287 7.84 -10.80 19.41
C ILE A 287 8.70 -9.62 19.84
N ASN A 288 9.92 -9.52 19.29
CA ASN A 288 10.77 -8.37 19.45
C ASN A 288 10.24 -7.21 18.61
N VAL A 289 9.76 -6.17 19.31
CA VAL A 289 9.16 -4.96 18.71
C VAL A 289 10.18 -4.18 17.87
N SER A 290 11.49 -4.35 18.13
CA SER A 290 12.55 -3.66 17.41
C SER A 290 13.89 -4.41 17.48
N ILE A 291 14.19 -5.22 16.47
CA ILE A 291 15.50 -5.80 16.22
C ILE A 291 16.27 -4.87 15.29
N SER A 292 17.38 -4.31 15.75
CA SER A 292 18.22 -3.36 15.00
C SER A 292 19.60 -3.97 14.71
N MET A 293 19.98 -4.08 13.44
CA MET A 293 21.30 -4.58 13.05
C MET A 293 21.73 -4.09 11.66
N PRO A 294 23.04 -4.17 11.31
CA PRO A 294 23.51 -3.89 9.95
C PRO A 294 22.84 -4.79 8.90
N SER A 295 22.75 -4.31 7.65
CA SER A 295 22.14 -5.04 6.53
C SER A 295 22.73 -6.43 6.31
N GLU A 296 24.04 -6.55 6.37
CA GLU A 296 24.80 -7.79 6.19
C GLU A 296 24.48 -8.79 7.30
N ALA A 297 24.39 -8.32 8.55
CA ALA A 297 24.02 -9.15 9.68
C ALA A 297 22.56 -9.64 9.57
N LEU A 298 21.66 -8.77 9.10
CA LEU A 298 20.25 -9.14 8.87
C LEU A 298 20.11 -10.18 7.77
N VAL A 299 20.82 -10.01 6.66
CA VAL A 299 20.85 -11.00 5.57
C VAL A 299 21.42 -12.33 6.06
N GLY A 300 22.53 -12.31 6.81
CA GLY A 300 23.07 -13.52 7.43
C GLY A 300 22.03 -14.25 8.29
N LYS A 301 21.24 -13.51 9.08
CA LYS A 301 20.14 -14.08 9.87
C LYS A 301 18.99 -14.63 9.03
N ILE A 302 18.68 -14.03 7.88
CA ILE A 302 17.67 -14.55 6.95
C ILE A 302 18.15 -15.88 6.34
N MET A 303 19.44 -15.98 6.03
CA MET A 303 20.04 -17.17 5.41
C MET A 303 20.27 -18.32 6.40
N GLU A 304 20.45 -18.01 7.68
CA GLU A 304 20.55 -19.00 8.76
C GLU A 304 19.22 -19.77 8.94
N PRO A 305 19.25 -21.12 9.01
CA PRO A 305 18.05 -21.90 9.33
C PRO A 305 17.45 -21.47 10.67
N ASN A 306 16.18 -21.03 10.65
CA ASN A 306 15.48 -20.45 11.80
C ASN A 306 16.20 -19.23 12.43
N GLY A 307 17.07 -18.53 11.69
CA GLY A 307 17.86 -17.42 12.22
C GLY A 307 17.01 -16.21 12.63
N ILE A 308 16.08 -15.81 11.76
CA ILE A 308 15.09 -14.77 12.04
C ILE A 308 13.78 -15.01 11.27
N ASN A 309 12.65 -14.64 11.86
CA ASN A 309 11.36 -14.53 11.22
C ASN A 309 10.89 -13.07 11.31
N ILE A 310 10.88 -12.38 10.18
CA ILE A 310 10.55 -10.97 10.06
C ILE A 310 9.03 -10.84 9.91
N ILE A 311 8.41 -10.20 10.89
CA ILE A 311 6.97 -9.92 10.89
C ILE A 311 6.70 -8.61 10.13
N PHE A 312 7.55 -7.59 10.33
CA PHE A 312 7.56 -6.33 9.59
C PHE A 312 8.92 -5.65 9.69
#